data_AF-O61076-F1
#
_entry.id   AF-O61076-F1
#
_cell.length_a   1.000
_cell.length_b   1.000
_cell.length_c   1.000
_cell.angle_alpha   90.00
_cell.angle_beta   90.00
_cell.angle_gamma   90.00
#
_symmetry.space_group_name_H-M   'P 1'
#
loop_
_entity.id
_entity.type
_entity.pdbx_description
1 polymer ?
#
loop_
_entity_poly.entity_id
_entity_poly.type
_entity_poly.pdbx_seq_one_letter_code
_entity_poly.pdbx_strand_id
1 'polypeptide(L)'
;MAASTTYSSAKDFLDQIGQKVYDEVKNGEAKTYKDELEGKLSFASIFVGETVSSLHPCGLDYTKRLQGKRYPCANRQTVRFSDEYGGQCTHNRLTDNQSDDNTCGACAPYRRLHLCDYNLEKMGRTSTTKHDLLAEVCMAAKYEGDSIKTHYPKYEIQYPGSGSSFTLCTMLARSFADIGDIVRGKDLYLGYDDKEKNRRKQLDDKLKDIFAKIYDNLMEDLTNDQTKKDGAQKRYNGDGDNFFKLREDWWTANRHTVWKAITFMQE
;
A
#
# COMPACT_ATOMS: atom_id res chain seq x y z
N MET A 1 20.99 -6.56 -33.55
CA MET A 1 20.49 -7.75 -32.85
C MET A 1 19.18 -7.38 -32.20
N ALA A 2 18.06 -7.96 -32.63
CA ALA A 2 16.78 -7.78 -31.95
C ALA A 2 16.89 -8.43 -30.56
N ALA A 3 16.57 -7.70 -29.50
CA ALA A 3 16.50 -8.27 -28.16
C ALA A 3 15.44 -9.38 -28.18
N SER A 4 15.89 -10.63 -28.04
CA SER A 4 15.01 -11.78 -27.82
C SER A 4 14.25 -11.53 -26.52
N THR A 5 13.04 -10.99 -26.62
CA THR A 5 12.15 -10.79 -25.48
C THR A 5 11.34 -12.06 -25.27
N THR A 6 12.04 -13.14 -24.95
CA THR A 6 11.42 -14.39 -24.55
C THR A 6 11.07 -14.30 -23.08
N TYR A 7 9.78 -14.13 -22.77
CA TYR A 7 9.26 -14.19 -21.41
C TYR A 7 8.65 -15.56 -21.14
N SER A 8 8.86 -16.08 -19.95
CA SER A 8 8.37 -17.42 -19.55
C SER A 8 6.90 -17.42 -19.10
N SER A 9 6.37 -16.26 -18.70
CA SER A 9 4.99 -16.08 -18.23
C SER A 9 4.57 -14.61 -18.26
N ALA A 10 3.26 -14.34 -18.13
CA ALA A 10 2.76 -12.97 -17.96
C ALA A 10 3.36 -12.28 -16.71
N LYS A 11 3.60 -13.05 -15.64
CA LYS A 11 4.25 -12.54 -14.43
C LYS A 11 5.68 -12.07 -14.72
N ASP A 12 6.47 -12.91 -15.38
CA ASP A 12 7.86 -12.61 -15.75
C ASP A 12 7.94 -11.36 -16.64
N PHE A 13 7.06 -11.27 -17.64
CA PHE A 13 6.96 -10.07 -18.48
C PHE A 13 6.66 -8.80 -17.68
N LEU A 14 5.63 -8.83 -16.83
CA LEU A 14 5.21 -7.68 -16.03
C LEU A 14 6.25 -7.30 -14.97
N ASP A 15 6.95 -8.27 -14.38
CA ASP A 15 8.04 -8.02 -13.44
C ASP A 15 9.22 -7.31 -14.13
N GLN A 16 9.56 -7.70 -15.36
CA GLN A 16 10.62 -7.03 -16.13
C GLN A 16 10.25 -5.58 -16.50
N ILE A 17 8.99 -5.33 -16.87
CA ILE A 17 8.50 -3.96 -17.08
C ILE A 17 8.51 -3.19 -15.76
N GLY A 18 8.01 -3.79 -14.68
CA GLY A 18 7.97 -3.19 -13.35
C GLY A 18 9.36 -2.81 -12.84
N GLN A 19 10.38 -3.63 -13.12
CA GLN A 19 11.77 -3.32 -12.80
C GLN A 19 12.27 -2.09 -13.55
N LYS A 20 12.00 -2.00 -14.87
CA LYS A 20 12.37 -0.82 -15.67
C LYS A 20 11.72 0.46 -15.15
N VAL A 21 10.41 0.43 -14.92
CA VAL A 21 9.66 1.57 -14.38
C VAL A 21 10.18 1.96 -13.00
N TYR A 22 10.48 0.99 -12.14
CA TYR A 22 11.06 1.26 -10.82
C TYR A 22 12.43 1.91 -10.92
N ASP A 23 13.31 1.43 -11.81
CA ASP A 23 14.65 2.00 -11.99
C ASP A 23 14.59 3.42 -12.57
N GLU A 24 13.65 3.70 -13.48
CA GLU A 24 13.40 5.05 -13.99
C GLU A 24 12.97 6.01 -12.87
N VAL A 25 11.99 5.62 -12.06
CA VAL A 25 11.49 6.46 -10.95
C VAL A 25 12.56 6.64 -9.88
N LYS A 26 13.17 5.53 -9.41
CA LYS A 26 14.16 5.54 -8.32
C LYS A 26 15.41 6.35 -8.67
N ASN A 27 15.84 6.35 -9.92
CA ASN A 27 17.04 7.07 -10.36
C ASN A 27 16.73 8.45 -10.97
N GLY A 28 15.46 8.77 -11.21
CA GLY A 28 15.00 10.06 -11.69
C GLY A 28 14.85 11.10 -10.59
N GLU A 29 13.93 12.04 -10.79
CA GLU A 29 13.69 13.18 -9.88
C GLU A 29 13.26 12.75 -8.46
N ALA A 30 12.64 11.58 -8.29
CA ALA A 30 12.25 11.06 -6.98
C ALA A 30 13.47 10.85 -6.05
N LYS A 31 14.65 10.57 -6.64
CA LYS A 31 15.90 10.41 -5.89
C LYS A 31 16.28 11.66 -5.12
N THR A 32 15.99 12.84 -5.67
CA THR A 32 16.36 14.14 -5.11
C THR A 32 15.70 14.38 -3.75
N TYR A 33 14.46 13.93 -3.57
CA TYR A 33 13.65 14.16 -2.36
C TYR A 33 13.54 12.92 -1.47
N LYS A 34 14.28 11.86 -1.80
CA LYS A 34 14.14 10.56 -1.14
C LYS A 34 14.36 10.67 0.37
N ASP A 35 15.42 11.36 0.79
CA ASP A 35 15.80 11.44 2.20
C ASP A 35 14.79 12.30 3.00
N GLU A 36 14.20 13.31 2.36
CA GLU A 36 13.14 14.12 2.95
C GLU A 36 11.80 13.36 3.05
N LEU A 37 11.53 12.43 2.13
CA LEU A 37 10.29 11.64 2.11
C LEU A 37 10.40 10.32 2.87
N GLU A 38 11.61 9.88 3.20
CA GLU A 38 11.85 8.66 3.97
C GLU A 38 11.27 8.79 5.38
N GLY A 39 10.29 7.93 5.66
CA GLY A 39 9.73 7.75 6.97
C GLY A 39 10.69 6.97 7.87
N LYS A 40 10.76 7.39 9.11
CA LYS A 40 11.55 6.75 10.17
C LYS A 40 10.61 6.29 11.27
N LEU A 41 10.52 4.98 11.49
CA LEU A 41 9.60 4.38 12.46
C LEU A 41 9.84 4.84 13.90
N SER A 42 11.09 5.10 14.27
CA SER A 42 11.43 5.64 15.61
C SER A 42 10.76 6.98 15.89
N PHE A 43 10.51 7.81 14.88
CA PHE A 43 9.86 9.12 15.03
C PHE A 43 8.34 9.05 14.92
N ALA A 44 7.76 7.87 14.69
CA ALA A 44 6.32 7.73 14.61
C ALA A 44 5.69 7.79 16.02
N SER A 45 4.69 8.63 16.20
CA SER A 45 4.00 8.87 17.49
C SER A 45 3.06 7.71 17.83
N ILE A 46 3.32 6.96 18.90
CA ILE A 46 2.46 5.84 19.32
C ILE A 46 1.29 6.33 20.20
N PHE A 47 1.58 7.29 21.06
CA PHE A 47 0.63 8.11 21.82
C PHE A 47 1.05 9.57 21.64
N VAL A 48 0.16 10.51 21.96
CA VAL A 48 0.46 11.95 21.99
C VAL A 48 1.69 12.20 22.87
N GLY A 49 2.90 12.15 22.29
CA GLY A 49 4.18 12.43 22.97
C GLY A 49 5.23 11.31 23.07
N GLU A 50 4.95 10.04 22.74
CA GLU A 50 5.96 8.95 22.86
C GLU A 50 6.36 8.33 21.51
N THR A 51 7.67 8.33 21.25
CA THR A 51 8.35 7.74 20.09
C THR A 51 8.58 6.23 20.26
N VAL A 52 8.71 5.52 19.14
CA VAL A 52 8.97 4.06 19.16
C VAL A 52 10.46 3.82 19.43
N SER A 53 10.78 2.86 20.30
CA SER A 53 12.17 2.43 20.59
C SER A 53 12.79 1.51 19.53
N SER A 54 12.00 0.93 18.62
CA SER A 54 12.44 -0.02 17.60
C SER A 54 12.46 0.59 16.20
N LEU A 55 13.59 0.40 15.51
CA LEU A 55 13.77 0.77 14.11
C LEU A 55 13.19 -0.28 13.14
N HIS A 56 12.90 -1.49 13.62
CA HIS A 56 12.44 -2.59 12.78
C HIS A 56 10.91 -2.62 12.74
N PRO A 57 10.26 -2.60 11.56
CA PRO A 57 8.79 -2.59 11.46
C PRO A 57 8.15 -3.76 12.21
N CYS A 58 8.85 -4.88 12.29
CA CYS A 58 8.31 -6.10 12.88
C CYS A 58 8.52 -6.22 14.39
N GLY A 59 9.49 -5.49 14.94
CA GLY A 59 9.69 -5.37 16.38
C GLY A 59 8.88 -4.23 17.00
N LEU A 60 8.07 -3.54 16.21
CA LEU A 60 7.20 -2.49 16.68
C LEU A 60 5.97 -3.09 17.35
N ASP A 61 5.75 -2.73 18.61
CA ASP A 61 4.52 -3.09 19.31
C ASP A 61 3.34 -2.25 18.81
N TYR A 62 2.62 -2.81 17.83
CA TYR A 62 1.43 -2.18 17.26
C TYR A 62 0.22 -2.20 18.20
N THR A 63 0.25 -2.93 19.32
CA THR A 63 -0.90 -3.03 20.23
C THR A 63 -1.31 -1.68 20.82
N LYS A 64 -0.33 -0.82 21.10
CA LYS A 64 -0.55 0.55 21.53
C LYS A 64 -1.27 1.40 20.47
N ARG A 65 -0.94 1.22 19.19
CA ARG A 65 -1.62 1.91 18.06
C ARG A 65 -3.01 1.36 17.75
N LEU A 66 -3.27 0.10 18.06
CA LEU A 66 -4.58 -0.54 17.85
C LEU A 66 -5.69 0.12 18.67
N GLN A 67 -5.36 0.65 19.86
CA GLN A 67 -6.32 1.19 20.84
C GLN A 67 -7.54 0.25 21.03
N GLY A 68 -7.33 -1.07 20.91
CA GLY A 68 -8.35 -2.12 20.97
C GLY A 68 -9.45 -2.10 19.89
N LYS A 69 -9.43 -1.19 18.90
CA LYS A 69 -10.57 -0.97 17.97
C LYS A 69 -10.20 -0.88 16.49
N ARG A 70 -8.91 -0.94 16.14
CA ARG A 70 -8.41 -0.70 14.77
C ARG A 70 -7.60 -1.87 14.21
N TYR A 71 -7.95 -3.10 14.59
CA TYR A 71 -7.25 -4.29 14.09
C TYR A 71 -7.28 -4.38 12.56
N PRO A 72 -6.14 -4.49 11.85
CA PRO A 72 -6.10 -4.34 10.40
C PRO A 72 -6.99 -5.31 9.62
N CYS A 73 -7.16 -6.54 10.11
CA CYS A 73 -8.04 -7.53 9.47
C CYS A 73 -9.46 -7.55 10.08
N ALA A 74 -9.86 -6.56 10.90
CA ALA A 74 -11.20 -6.54 11.49
C ALA A 74 -12.27 -6.33 10.41
N ASN A 75 -13.40 -7.03 10.55
CA ASN A 75 -14.48 -7.04 9.56
C ASN A 75 -14.04 -7.52 8.16
N ARG A 76 -12.94 -8.28 8.07
CA ARG A 76 -12.50 -8.98 6.86
C ARG A 76 -12.81 -10.47 6.99
N GLN A 77 -13.00 -11.14 5.85
CA GLN A 77 -13.18 -12.59 5.85
C GLN A 77 -11.92 -13.27 6.39
N THR A 78 -12.12 -14.32 7.18
CA THR A 78 -11.03 -15.14 7.74
C THR A 78 -10.38 -15.97 6.66
N VAL A 79 -11.15 -16.48 5.71
CA VAL A 79 -10.65 -17.21 4.55
C VAL A 79 -10.01 -16.24 3.57
N ARG A 80 -8.72 -16.46 3.24
CA ARG A 80 -7.95 -15.65 2.28
C ARG A 80 -7.94 -16.21 0.87
N PHE A 81 -8.07 -17.52 0.76
CA PHE A 81 -8.05 -18.28 -0.49
C PHE A 81 -9.34 -19.11 -0.50
N SER A 82 -10.35 -18.62 -1.20
CA SER A 82 -11.63 -19.30 -1.34
C SER A 82 -11.73 -19.93 -2.73
N ASP A 83 -12.23 -21.16 -2.77
CA ASP A 83 -12.68 -21.85 -3.98
C ASP A 83 -14.16 -21.59 -4.28
N GLU A 84 -14.94 -21.23 -3.24
CA GLU A 84 -16.36 -20.89 -3.32
C GLU A 84 -16.62 -19.45 -3.79
N TYR A 85 -15.84 -18.49 -3.28
CA TYR A 85 -16.04 -17.06 -3.54
C TYR A 85 -14.94 -16.47 -4.44
N GLY A 86 -15.38 -15.90 -5.55
CA GLY A 86 -14.51 -15.27 -6.56
C GLY A 86 -14.22 -13.78 -6.33
N GLY A 87 -13.54 -13.18 -7.30
CA GLY A 87 -13.33 -11.74 -7.37
C GLY A 87 -14.62 -10.96 -7.68
N GLN A 88 -14.53 -9.63 -7.65
CA GLN A 88 -15.63 -8.73 -8.01
C GLN A 88 -15.27 -7.93 -9.26
N CYS A 89 -16.16 -7.88 -10.24
CA CYS A 89 -15.92 -7.22 -11.53
C CYS A 89 -16.97 -6.15 -11.90
N THR A 90 -17.90 -5.84 -11.00
CA THR A 90 -19.04 -4.98 -11.33
C THR A 90 -18.69 -3.49 -11.19
N HIS A 91 -19.30 -2.66 -12.05
CA HIS A 91 -19.11 -1.19 -12.07
C HIS A 91 -19.41 -0.48 -10.74
N ASN A 92 -20.28 -1.05 -9.91
CA ASN A 92 -20.62 -0.48 -8.60
C ASN A 92 -19.62 -0.86 -7.50
N ARG A 93 -18.62 -1.69 -7.80
CA ARG A 93 -17.56 -2.17 -6.89
C ARG A 93 -16.17 -1.71 -7.30
N LEU A 94 -15.98 -1.34 -8.55
CA LEU A 94 -14.70 -0.92 -9.12
C LEU A 94 -14.87 0.38 -9.87
N THR A 95 -13.95 1.31 -9.64
CA THR A 95 -13.81 2.53 -10.44
C THR A 95 -13.52 2.15 -11.90
N ASP A 96 -14.00 2.97 -12.84
CA ASP A 96 -13.79 2.87 -14.29
C ASP A 96 -14.42 1.66 -15.01
N ASN A 97 -15.00 0.70 -14.28
CA ASN A 97 -15.80 -0.36 -14.89
C ASN A 97 -17.11 0.21 -15.46
N GLN A 98 -17.48 -0.21 -16.68
CA GLN A 98 -18.67 0.31 -17.37
C GLN A 98 -19.94 -0.44 -16.97
N SER A 99 -21.08 0.26 -16.96
CA SER A 99 -22.37 -0.24 -16.46
C SER A 99 -23.29 -0.84 -17.53
N ASP A 100 -22.98 -0.62 -18.80
CA ASP A 100 -23.80 -0.93 -19.96
C ASP A 100 -23.79 -2.42 -20.33
N ASP A 101 -22.65 -3.12 -20.21
CA ASP A 101 -22.59 -4.55 -20.53
C ASP A 101 -21.60 -5.40 -19.69
N ASN A 102 -20.87 -4.78 -18.75
CA ASN A 102 -19.76 -5.41 -18.00
C ASN A 102 -18.69 -6.09 -18.90
N THR A 103 -18.57 -5.74 -20.18
CA THR A 103 -17.56 -6.30 -21.10
C THR A 103 -16.22 -5.59 -20.98
N CYS A 104 -16.22 -4.36 -20.46
CA CYS A 104 -15.04 -3.54 -20.22
C CYS A 104 -14.89 -3.24 -18.72
N GLY A 105 -13.80 -3.71 -18.12
CA GLY A 105 -13.49 -3.44 -16.73
C GLY A 105 -12.37 -4.31 -16.14
N ALA A 106 -12.01 -4.02 -14.90
CA ALA A 106 -11.13 -4.82 -14.08
C ALA A 106 -11.91 -5.80 -13.19
N CYS A 107 -11.21 -6.75 -12.59
CA CYS A 107 -11.74 -7.61 -11.53
C CYS A 107 -10.82 -7.56 -10.31
N ALA A 108 -11.36 -7.16 -9.16
CA ALA A 108 -10.64 -7.21 -7.89
C ALA A 108 -10.62 -8.66 -7.37
N PRO A 109 -9.43 -9.27 -7.18
CA PRO A 109 -9.34 -10.64 -6.69
C PRO A 109 -9.84 -10.76 -5.26
N TYR A 110 -10.34 -11.93 -4.86
CA TYR A 110 -10.88 -12.18 -3.52
C TYR A 110 -9.93 -11.75 -2.38
N ARG A 111 -8.61 -11.99 -2.55
CA ARG A 111 -7.55 -11.50 -1.65
C ARG A 111 -7.62 -9.98 -1.44
N ARG A 112 -7.78 -9.19 -2.51
CA ARG A 112 -7.87 -7.72 -2.45
C ARG A 112 -9.12 -7.28 -1.71
N LEU A 113 -10.27 -7.92 -1.96
CA LEU A 113 -11.55 -7.57 -1.32
C LEU A 113 -11.49 -7.61 0.21
N HIS A 114 -10.61 -8.46 0.74
CA HIS A 114 -10.46 -8.66 2.18
C HIS A 114 -9.13 -8.16 2.73
N LEU A 115 -8.34 -7.39 1.98
CA LEU A 115 -7.06 -6.82 2.42
C LEU A 115 -7.13 -6.26 3.86
N CYS A 116 -6.11 -6.54 4.68
CA CYS A 116 -6.04 -6.06 6.05
C CYS A 116 -5.64 -4.58 6.14
N ASP A 117 -6.52 -3.68 5.68
CA ASP A 117 -6.35 -2.23 5.64
C ASP A 117 -7.27 -1.47 6.63
N TYR A 118 -7.98 -2.17 7.51
CA TYR A 118 -8.98 -1.55 8.40
C TYR A 118 -8.39 -0.51 9.36
N ASN A 119 -7.12 -0.68 9.77
CA ASN A 119 -6.44 0.32 10.58
C ASN A 119 -6.31 1.64 9.83
N LEU A 120 -6.05 1.60 8.52
CA LEU A 120 -5.92 2.79 7.68
C LEU A 120 -7.26 3.53 7.58
N GLU A 121 -8.36 2.82 7.34
CA GLU A 121 -9.71 3.41 7.30
C GLU A 121 -10.07 4.14 8.60
N LYS A 122 -9.61 3.60 9.74
CA LYS A 122 -9.84 4.15 11.07
C LYS A 122 -8.74 5.07 11.58
N MET A 123 -7.79 5.47 10.73
CA MET A 123 -6.72 6.38 11.11
C MET A 123 -7.28 7.69 11.67
N GLY A 124 -6.79 8.06 12.85
CA GLY A 124 -7.16 9.29 13.54
C GLY A 124 -6.38 10.49 13.00
N ARG A 125 -6.80 11.70 13.39
CA ARG A 125 -6.15 12.96 13.00
C ARG A 125 -4.74 13.16 13.56
N THR A 126 -4.24 12.25 14.38
CA THR A 126 -2.91 12.34 15.00
C THR A 126 -1.81 11.69 14.16
N SER A 127 -2.15 10.85 13.18
CA SER A 127 -1.18 10.19 12.29
C SER A 127 -0.89 11.05 11.05
N THR A 128 -0.30 12.23 11.26
CA THR A 128 -0.25 13.28 10.22
C THR A 128 1.12 13.50 9.60
N THR A 129 2.13 12.76 10.02
CA THR A 129 3.50 12.90 9.51
C THR A 129 3.87 11.75 8.58
N LYS A 130 4.93 11.92 7.78
CA LYS A 130 5.55 10.85 6.98
C LYS A 130 5.92 9.62 7.83
N HIS A 131 6.31 9.85 9.09
CA HIS A 131 6.68 8.80 10.04
C HIS A 131 5.46 8.00 10.52
N ASP A 132 4.38 8.70 10.87
CA ASP A 132 3.14 8.06 11.32
C ASP A 132 2.46 7.28 10.20
N LEU A 133 2.44 7.84 8.99
CA LEU A 133 1.91 7.15 7.81
C LEU A 133 2.69 5.86 7.56
N LEU A 134 4.04 5.90 7.64
CA LEU A 134 4.86 4.69 7.49
C LEU A 134 4.49 3.64 8.54
N ALA A 135 4.32 4.03 9.81
CA ALA A 135 3.95 3.09 10.85
C ALA A 135 2.58 2.43 10.61
N GLU A 136 1.58 3.20 10.19
CA GLU A 136 0.23 2.70 9.88
C GLU A 136 0.24 1.76 8.66
N VAL A 137 1.01 2.09 7.62
CA VAL A 137 1.16 1.24 6.42
C VAL A 137 1.93 -0.04 6.75
N CYS A 138 3.01 0.04 7.53
CA CYS A 138 3.75 -1.14 7.99
C CYS A 138 2.87 -2.05 8.88
N MET A 139 1.99 -1.46 9.69
CA MET A 139 1.02 -2.22 10.48
C MET A 139 0.08 -3.03 9.59
N ALA A 140 -0.57 -2.38 8.62
CA ALA A 140 -1.43 -3.05 7.64
C ALA A 140 -0.68 -4.19 6.92
N ALA A 141 0.53 -3.89 6.44
CA ALA A 141 1.40 -4.83 5.75
C ALA A 141 1.77 -6.04 6.62
N LYS A 142 2.15 -5.84 7.89
CA LYS A 142 2.48 -6.92 8.82
C LYS A 142 1.30 -7.88 9.00
N TYR A 143 0.13 -7.35 9.35
CA TYR A 143 -1.05 -8.18 9.61
C TYR A 143 -1.60 -8.85 8.35
N GLU A 144 -1.51 -8.20 7.19
CA GLU A 144 -1.80 -8.83 5.90
C GLU A 144 -0.85 -10.00 5.61
N GLY A 145 0.45 -9.82 5.85
CA GLY A 145 1.46 -10.85 5.69
C GLY A 145 1.23 -12.06 6.60
N ASP A 146 0.97 -11.83 7.89
CA ASP A 146 0.65 -12.86 8.87
C ASP A 146 -0.61 -13.65 8.46
N SER A 147 -1.64 -12.93 7.99
CA SER A 147 -2.90 -13.53 7.54
C SER A 147 -2.71 -14.45 6.32
N ILE A 148 -1.96 -13.99 5.31
CA ILE A 148 -1.61 -14.80 4.12
C ILE A 148 -0.83 -16.05 4.53
N LYS A 149 0.22 -15.90 5.34
CA LYS A 149 1.09 -17.00 5.78
C LYS A 149 0.33 -18.06 6.56
N THR A 150 -0.62 -17.66 7.39
CA THR A 150 -1.43 -18.58 8.19
C THR A 150 -2.37 -19.44 7.33
N HIS A 151 -2.91 -18.87 6.25
CA HIS A 151 -3.92 -19.54 5.42
C HIS A 151 -3.35 -20.26 4.20
N TYR A 152 -2.17 -19.85 3.71
CA TYR A 152 -1.59 -20.40 2.48
C TYR A 152 -1.23 -21.90 2.59
N PRO A 153 -0.59 -22.40 3.68
CA PRO A 153 -0.32 -23.84 3.83
C PRO A 153 -1.59 -24.70 3.86
N LYS A 154 -2.67 -24.18 4.47
CA LYS A 154 -3.96 -24.89 4.51
C LYS A 154 -4.55 -25.03 3.11
N TYR A 155 -4.45 -23.97 2.30
CA TYR A 155 -4.86 -23.99 0.90
C TYR A 155 -4.05 -25.01 0.07
N GLU A 156 -2.72 -25.02 0.20
CA GLU A 156 -1.86 -26.00 -0.50
C GLU A 156 -2.19 -27.46 -0.14
N ILE A 157 -2.47 -27.74 1.14
CA ILE A 157 -2.87 -29.08 1.61
C ILE A 157 -4.24 -29.47 1.06
N GLN A 158 -5.19 -28.53 1.02
CA GLN A 158 -6.56 -28.77 0.59
C GLN A 158 -6.66 -28.99 -0.93
N TYR A 159 -5.81 -28.32 -1.71
CA TYR A 159 -5.79 -28.44 -3.17
C TYR A 159 -4.40 -28.88 -3.68
N PRO A 160 -3.97 -30.11 -3.34
CA PRO A 160 -2.67 -30.63 -3.73
C PRO A 160 -2.63 -30.78 -5.25
N GLY A 161 -1.69 -30.10 -5.90
CA GLY A 161 -1.58 -30.13 -7.37
C GLY A 161 -2.61 -29.27 -8.11
N SER A 162 -3.24 -28.28 -7.47
CA SER A 162 -4.18 -27.32 -8.09
C SER A 162 -3.65 -26.53 -9.30
N GLY A 163 -2.37 -26.72 -9.67
CA GLY A 163 -1.75 -25.97 -10.75
C GLY A 163 -1.57 -24.48 -10.44
N SER A 164 -1.85 -24.04 -9.20
CA SER A 164 -1.51 -22.69 -8.74
C SER A 164 0.01 -22.54 -8.77
N SER A 165 0.55 -21.97 -9.84
CA SER A 165 1.97 -21.65 -10.00
C SER A 165 2.46 -20.54 -9.06
N PHE A 166 1.59 -20.03 -8.19
CA PHE A 166 1.86 -18.87 -7.34
C PHE A 166 2.29 -19.29 -5.95
N THR A 167 3.57 -19.07 -5.65
CA THR A 167 4.16 -19.27 -4.33
C THR A 167 3.60 -18.31 -3.28
N LEU A 168 3.79 -18.62 -2.00
CA LEU A 168 3.56 -17.69 -0.88
C LEU A 168 4.13 -16.28 -1.16
N CYS A 169 5.36 -16.20 -1.67
CA CYS A 169 6.01 -14.95 -2.04
C CYS A 169 5.23 -14.16 -3.10
N THR A 170 4.59 -14.86 -4.05
CA THR A 170 3.75 -14.21 -5.08
C THR A 170 2.50 -13.60 -4.46
N MET A 171 1.89 -14.27 -3.48
CA MET A 171 0.71 -13.73 -2.79
C MET A 171 1.05 -12.53 -1.92
N LEU A 172 2.21 -12.56 -1.24
CA LEU A 172 2.74 -11.41 -0.51
C LEU A 172 3.07 -10.23 -1.45
N ALA A 173 3.68 -10.49 -2.62
CA ALA A 173 3.98 -9.48 -3.63
C ALA A 173 2.71 -8.80 -4.17
N ARG A 174 1.64 -9.56 -4.40
CA ARG A 174 0.34 -9.04 -4.82
C ARG A 174 -0.31 -8.16 -3.73
N SER A 175 -0.32 -8.58 -2.47
CA SER A 175 -0.82 -7.74 -1.38
C SER A 175 0.04 -6.49 -1.14
N PHE A 176 1.35 -6.58 -1.33
CA PHE A 176 2.24 -5.43 -1.27
C PHE A 176 1.93 -4.40 -2.37
N ALA A 177 1.66 -4.86 -3.61
CA ALA A 177 1.26 -3.99 -4.70
C ALA A 177 -0.07 -3.27 -4.39
N ASP A 178 -1.09 -4.01 -3.92
CA ASP A 178 -2.39 -3.44 -3.54
C ASP A 178 -2.28 -2.38 -2.43
N ILE A 179 -1.50 -2.65 -1.37
CA ILE A 179 -1.23 -1.66 -0.32
C ILE A 179 -0.59 -0.41 -0.93
N GLY A 180 0.35 -0.60 -1.85
CA GLY A 180 0.99 0.48 -2.58
C GLY A 180 0.01 1.28 -3.44
N ASP A 181 -0.93 0.64 -4.12
CA ASP A 181 -1.96 1.32 -4.92
C ASP A 181 -2.94 2.11 -4.04
N ILE A 182 -3.32 1.59 -2.86
CA ILE A 182 -4.10 2.36 -1.87
C ILE A 182 -3.33 3.61 -1.44
N VAL A 183 -2.05 3.46 -1.07
CA VAL A 183 -1.22 4.59 -0.65
C VAL A 183 -0.98 5.59 -1.78
N ARG A 184 -0.90 5.15 -3.04
CA ARG A 184 -0.69 6.00 -4.23
C ARG A 184 -1.97 6.60 -4.82
N GLY A 185 -3.15 6.16 -4.37
CA GLY A 185 -4.43 6.61 -4.94
C GLY A 185 -4.74 6.00 -6.30
N LYS A 186 -4.19 4.80 -6.57
CA LYS A 186 -4.39 4.04 -7.81
C LYS A 186 -5.27 2.80 -7.62
N ASP A 187 -5.71 2.55 -6.39
CA ASP A 187 -6.57 1.42 -6.10
C ASP A 187 -7.98 1.64 -6.67
N LEU A 188 -8.46 0.65 -7.42
CA LEU A 188 -9.74 0.74 -8.13
C LEU A 188 -10.93 0.29 -7.27
N TYR A 189 -10.71 -0.34 -6.12
CA TYR A 189 -11.78 -1.00 -5.38
C TYR A 189 -12.60 -0.01 -4.53
N LEU A 190 -13.89 0.12 -4.85
CA LEU A 190 -14.80 1.04 -4.18
C LEU A 190 -15.40 0.47 -2.90
N GLY A 191 -15.56 -0.85 -2.76
CA GLY A 191 -16.17 -1.49 -1.59
C GLY A 191 -17.46 -2.26 -1.87
N TYR A 192 -17.81 -3.19 -0.97
CA TYR A 192 -18.92 -4.14 -1.14
C TYR A 192 -20.29 -3.64 -0.64
N ASP A 193 -20.37 -2.51 0.04
CA ASP A 193 -21.64 -1.86 0.40
C ASP A 193 -21.39 -0.37 0.60
N ASP A 194 -22.45 0.40 0.85
CA ASP A 194 -22.31 1.85 1.01
C ASP A 194 -21.48 2.21 2.25
N LYS A 195 -21.46 1.33 3.26
CA LYS A 195 -20.65 1.53 4.47
C LYS A 195 -19.16 1.40 4.18
N GLU A 196 -18.74 0.39 3.44
CA GLU A 196 -17.37 0.19 2.98
C GLU A 196 -16.97 1.26 1.98
N LYS A 197 -17.84 1.62 1.03
CA LYS A 197 -17.60 2.74 0.09
C LYS A 197 -17.32 4.04 0.81
N ASN A 198 -18.13 4.36 1.81
CA ASN A 198 -17.91 5.55 2.64
C ASN A 198 -16.58 5.48 3.41
N ARG A 199 -16.18 4.31 3.92
CA ARG A 199 -14.89 4.14 4.61
C ARG A 199 -13.70 4.30 3.67
N ARG A 200 -13.79 3.77 2.44
CA ARG A 200 -12.74 3.91 1.42
C ARG A 200 -12.60 5.34 0.92
N LYS A 201 -13.72 6.03 0.70
CA LYS A 201 -13.71 7.47 0.42
C LYS A 201 -13.06 8.27 1.55
N GLN A 202 -13.46 8.00 2.80
CA GLN A 202 -12.84 8.63 3.97
C GLN A 202 -11.34 8.32 4.08
N LEU A 203 -10.90 7.12 3.68
CA LEU A 203 -9.48 6.77 3.65
C LEU A 203 -8.74 7.59 2.59
N ASP A 204 -9.25 7.69 1.37
CA ASP A 204 -8.61 8.49 0.32
C ASP A 204 -8.55 9.99 0.70
N ASP A 205 -9.64 10.55 1.23
CA ASP A 205 -9.68 11.93 1.72
C ASP A 205 -8.64 12.16 2.85
N LYS A 206 -8.51 11.21 3.79
CA LYS A 206 -7.47 11.27 4.84
C LYS A 206 -6.07 11.19 4.27
N LEU A 207 -5.84 10.35 3.27
CA LEU A 207 -4.53 10.24 2.63
C LEU A 207 -4.17 11.58 1.96
N LYS A 208 -5.11 12.22 1.26
CA LYS A 208 -4.92 13.57 0.70
C LYS A 208 -4.54 14.59 1.78
N ASP A 209 -5.29 14.62 2.89
CA ASP A 209 -4.97 15.49 4.03
C ASP A 209 -3.57 15.24 4.62
N ILE A 210 -3.17 13.96 4.73
CA ILE A 210 -1.84 13.59 5.21
C ILE A 210 -0.76 14.03 4.22
N PHE A 211 -0.97 13.82 2.92
CA PHE A 211 -0.01 14.21 1.90
C PHE A 211 0.11 15.72 1.73
N ALA A 212 -0.96 16.49 1.94
CA ALA A 212 -0.90 17.94 2.06
C ALA A 212 0.05 18.36 3.20
N LYS A 213 -0.09 17.74 4.39
CA LYS A 213 0.81 18.02 5.53
C LYS A 213 2.24 17.57 5.28
N ILE A 214 2.45 16.44 4.61
CA ILE A 214 3.79 15.98 4.20
C ILE A 214 4.42 17.00 3.24
N TYR A 215 3.63 17.54 2.30
CA TYR A 215 4.10 18.59 1.40
C TYR A 215 4.48 19.87 2.16
N ASP A 216 3.63 20.34 3.07
CA ASP A 216 3.90 21.55 3.86
C ASP A 216 5.19 21.39 4.69
N ASN A 217 5.34 20.26 5.38
CA ASN A 217 6.56 19.93 6.13
C ASN A 217 7.79 19.84 5.21
N LEU A 218 7.64 19.29 4.01
CA LEU A 218 8.73 19.28 3.01
C LEU A 218 9.13 20.70 2.60
N MET A 219 8.17 21.60 2.39
CA MET A 219 8.46 23.01 2.05
C MET A 219 9.16 23.74 3.19
N GLU A 220 8.86 23.38 4.44
CA GLU A 220 9.52 23.89 5.63
C GLU A 220 10.96 23.34 5.74
N ASP A 221 11.13 22.02 5.64
CA ASP A 221 12.43 21.32 5.69
C ASP A 221 13.41 21.88 4.62
N LEU A 222 12.90 22.24 3.44
CA LEU A 222 13.68 22.78 2.32
C LEU A 222 13.91 24.30 2.37
N THR A 223 13.49 25.01 3.43
CA THR A 223 13.59 26.48 3.48
C THR A 223 15.02 27.02 3.34
N ASN A 224 16.03 26.23 3.71
CA ASN A 224 17.44 26.61 3.58
C ASN A 224 18.07 26.23 2.22
N ASP A 225 17.34 25.52 1.36
CA ASP A 225 17.78 25.14 0.01
C ASP A 225 16.71 25.56 -1.01
N GLN A 226 16.78 26.83 -1.42
CA GLN A 226 15.80 27.43 -2.33
C GLN A 226 15.70 26.68 -3.67
N THR A 227 16.83 26.19 -4.20
CA THR A 227 16.85 25.43 -5.46
C THR A 227 16.05 24.15 -5.33
N LYS A 228 16.25 23.40 -4.23
CA LYS A 228 15.52 22.17 -3.97
C LYS A 228 14.04 22.43 -3.65
N LYS A 229 13.74 23.52 -2.95
CA LYS A 229 12.37 23.96 -2.66
C LYS A 229 11.58 24.29 -3.94
N ASP A 230 12.16 25.10 -4.83
CA ASP A 230 11.53 25.45 -6.12
C ASP A 230 11.30 24.21 -6.99
N GLY A 231 12.28 23.29 -6.99
CA GLY A 231 12.16 22.00 -7.65
C GLY A 231 11.00 21.15 -7.09
N ALA A 232 10.85 21.10 -5.77
CA ALA A 232 9.79 20.34 -5.11
C ALA A 232 8.40 20.93 -5.40
N GLN A 233 8.28 22.26 -5.37
CA GLN A 233 7.05 22.96 -5.75
C GLN A 233 6.67 22.64 -7.20
N LYS A 234 7.60 22.77 -8.14
CA LYS A 234 7.35 22.45 -9.56
C LYS A 234 6.92 21.00 -9.77
N ARG A 235 7.50 20.07 -9.00
CA ARG A 235 7.21 18.64 -9.12
C ARG A 235 5.84 18.29 -8.56
N TYR A 236 5.50 18.74 -7.36
CA TYR A 236 4.34 18.25 -6.60
C TYR A 236 3.09 19.15 -6.67
N ASN A 237 3.20 20.41 -7.09
CA ASN A 237 2.07 21.33 -7.14
C ASN A 237 1.13 21.10 -8.36
N GLY A 238 1.49 20.19 -9.27
CA GLY A 238 0.74 19.95 -10.52
C GLY A 238 -0.47 19.03 -10.41
N ASP A 239 -0.61 18.28 -9.30
CA ASP A 239 -1.61 17.21 -9.17
C ASP A 239 -2.88 17.63 -8.39
N GLY A 240 -3.00 18.94 -8.10
CA GLY A 240 -4.02 19.47 -7.20
C GLY A 240 -3.99 18.79 -5.83
N ASP A 241 -5.15 18.61 -5.22
CA ASP A 241 -5.29 18.01 -3.88
C ASP A 241 -5.00 16.50 -3.84
N ASN A 242 -4.64 15.88 -4.97
CA ASN A 242 -4.38 14.43 -5.02
C ASN A 242 -2.93 14.06 -4.72
N PHE A 243 -1.98 14.99 -4.91
CA PHE A 243 -0.56 14.81 -4.63
C PHE A 243 0.07 13.55 -5.27
N PHE A 244 -0.39 13.10 -6.44
CA PHE A 244 -0.02 11.80 -7.01
C PHE A 244 1.50 11.57 -7.08
N LYS A 245 2.28 12.52 -7.59
CA LYS A 245 3.74 12.42 -7.65
C LYS A 245 4.39 12.34 -6.26
N LEU A 246 3.87 13.10 -5.29
CA LEU A 246 4.36 13.05 -3.92
C LEU A 246 4.05 11.69 -3.27
N ARG A 247 2.86 11.14 -3.53
CA ARG A 247 2.46 9.80 -3.07
C ARG A 247 3.34 8.72 -3.69
N GLU A 248 3.66 8.83 -4.98
CA GLU A 248 4.56 7.93 -5.69
C GLU A 248 5.99 7.97 -5.15
N ASP A 249 6.54 9.16 -4.93
CA ASP A 249 7.90 9.33 -4.42
C ASP A 249 8.00 8.88 -2.95
N TRP A 250 6.99 9.18 -2.13
CA TRP A 250 6.90 8.68 -0.76
C TRP A 250 6.83 7.15 -0.73
N TRP A 251 5.98 6.54 -1.56
CA TRP A 251 5.94 5.07 -1.66
C TRP A 251 7.30 4.53 -2.08
N THR A 252 7.95 5.13 -3.09
CA THR A 252 9.28 4.70 -3.56
C THR A 252 10.34 4.78 -2.47
N ALA A 253 10.34 5.84 -1.66
CA ALA A 253 11.26 6.01 -0.53
C ALA A 253 11.03 4.97 0.58
N ASN A 254 9.79 4.54 0.79
CA ASN A 254 9.38 3.74 1.95
C ASN A 254 9.07 2.26 1.67
N ARG A 255 8.88 1.88 0.40
CA ARG A 255 8.38 0.55 -0.02
C ARG A 255 9.24 -0.61 0.48
N HIS A 256 10.54 -0.41 0.64
CA HIS A 256 11.44 -1.42 1.21
C HIS A 256 11.10 -1.73 2.68
N THR A 257 10.77 -0.71 3.48
CA THR A 257 10.39 -0.90 4.89
C THR A 257 9.01 -1.57 5.00
N VAL A 258 8.09 -1.22 4.11
CA VAL A 258 6.79 -1.91 3.99
C VAL A 258 6.97 -3.37 3.57
N TRP A 259 7.88 -3.65 2.65
CA TRP A 259 8.21 -5.03 2.23
C TRP A 259 8.76 -5.88 3.38
N LYS A 260 9.64 -5.30 4.22
CA LYS A 260 10.11 -5.96 5.45
C LYS A 260 8.96 -6.30 6.40
N ALA A 261 7.98 -5.40 6.54
CA ALA A 261 6.82 -5.62 7.41
C ALA A 261 5.96 -6.81 6.93
N ILE A 262 5.61 -6.86 5.63
CA ILE A 262 4.75 -7.94 5.09
C ILE A 262 5.46 -9.29 5.00
N THR A 263 6.77 -9.29 4.75
CA THR A 263 7.56 -10.53 4.64
C THR A 263 8.00 -11.10 5.97
N PHE A 264 7.82 -10.37 7.08
CA PHE A 264 8.25 -10.81 8.39
C PHE A 264 7.75 -12.19 8.81
N MET A 265 8.67 -13.08 9.16
CA MET A 265 8.33 -14.35 9.79
C MET A 265 8.66 -14.21 11.27
N GLN A 266 7.65 -14.41 12.11
CA GLN A 266 7.88 -14.57 13.54
C GLN A 266 8.53 -15.95 13.70
N GLU A 267 9.82 -15.97 14.06
CA GLU A 267 10.51 -17.19 14.48
C GLU A 267 9.93 -17.72 15.80
#